data_AF-A0A828S005-F1
#
_entry.id   AF-A0A828S005-F1
#
_cell.length_a   1.000
_cell.length_b   1.000
_cell.length_c   1.000
_cell.angle_alpha   90.00
_cell.angle_beta   90.00
_cell.angle_gamma   90.00
#
_symmetry.space_group_name_H-M   'P 1'
#
loop_
_entity.id
_entity.type
_entity.pdbx_description
1 polymer ?
#
loop_
_entity_poly.entity_id
_entity_poly.type
_entity_poly.pdbx_seq_one_letter_code
_entity_poly.pdbx_strand_id
1 'polypeptide(L)'
;MSNFKNWIIKNRKKVGLGIGLFLIIFMFFIVKEAPGYIEMYKNIQSAKVSLLNDDLEGALVSYEKAYQAVKQKGIEENIDEVKQLITSKSNYLKGERANQNKNYDSAYYYYQNVIPSDEERYEKAQDELKVVAQKLVESIYEEVDDLYDKHLYLMIMGKLELALSYGVNVEETQEKIDYYQNVLFEYYVDRAKTEASTYFNHKLFYSLFLNSLEEAVKYATTDAQVEELSQLRENIIAETVNEYYELANIAVNDGKMEEVKIYYEMISAIDVTSEEASALAELL
;
A
#
# COMPACT_ATOMS: atom_id res chain seq x y z
N MET A 1 -53.09 7.45 -50.83
CA MET A 1 -53.20 8.89 -50.52
C MET A 1 -54.62 9.47 -50.71
N SER A 2 -55.46 8.94 -51.61
CA SER A 2 -56.85 9.43 -51.86
C SER A 2 -57.83 9.22 -50.68
N ASN A 3 -57.80 8.05 -50.03
CA ASN A 3 -58.78 7.71 -48.99
C ASN A 3 -58.63 8.51 -47.68
N PHE A 4 -57.40 8.87 -47.30
CA PHE A 4 -57.15 9.63 -46.07
C PHE A 4 -57.64 11.08 -46.17
N LYS A 5 -57.41 11.71 -47.32
CA LYS A 5 -57.84 13.09 -47.61
C LYS A 5 -59.37 13.20 -47.62
N ASN A 6 -60.05 12.25 -48.25
CA ASN A 6 -61.52 12.20 -48.27
C ASN A 6 -62.12 11.86 -46.89
N TRP A 7 -61.44 11.01 -46.10
CA TRP A 7 -61.84 10.70 -44.72
C TRP A 7 -61.72 11.93 -43.80
N ILE A 8 -60.63 12.69 -43.90
CA ILE A 8 -60.44 13.95 -43.14
C ILE A 8 -61.54 14.96 -43.50
N ILE A 9 -61.88 15.11 -44.78
CA ILE A 9 -62.93 16.04 -45.23
C ILE A 9 -64.29 15.65 -44.64
N LYS A 10 -64.65 14.35 -44.66
CA LYS A 10 -65.90 13.84 -44.09
C LYS A 10 -65.96 13.95 -42.57
N ASN A 11 -64.82 13.84 -41.89
CA ASN A 11 -64.70 13.91 -40.42
C ASN A 11 -64.10 15.22 -39.90
N ARG A 12 -64.09 16.30 -40.69
CA ARG A 12 -63.42 17.59 -40.38
C ARG A 12 -63.74 18.14 -38.99
N LYS A 13 -65.00 18.04 -38.53
CA LYS A 13 -65.40 18.45 -37.18
C LYS A 13 -64.76 17.61 -36.07
N LYS A 14 -64.64 16.28 -36.26
CA LYS A 14 -64.00 15.37 -35.30
C LYS A 14 -62.48 15.56 -35.27
N VAL A 15 -61.85 15.80 -36.42
CA VAL A 15 -60.41 16.10 -36.52
C VAL A 15 -60.07 17.45 -35.87
N GLY A 16 -60.88 18.49 -36.10
CA GLY A 16 -60.73 19.79 -35.44
C GLY A 16 -60.90 19.73 -33.92
N LEU A 17 -61.88 18.96 -33.43
CA LEU A 17 -62.05 18.68 -32.00
C LEU A 17 -60.83 17.94 -31.41
N GLY A 18 -60.28 16.95 -32.13
CA GLY A 18 -59.09 16.21 -31.70
C GLY A 18 -57.83 17.09 -31.61
N ILE A 19 -57.61 17.99 -32.58
CA ILE A 19 -56.49 18.94 -32.56
C ILE A 19 -56.67 19.98 -31.44
N GLY A 20 -57.89 20.49 -31.23
CA GLY A 20 -58.20 21.41 -30.14
C GLY A 20 -57.96 20.79 -28.76
N LEU A 21 -58.42 19.54 -28.56
CA LEU A 21 -58.16 18.78 -27.34
C LEU A 21 -56.66 18.54 -27.12
N PHE A 22 -55.91 18.21 -28.17
CA PHE A 22 -54.45 18.04 -28.08
C PHE A 22 -53.75 19.33 -27.66
N LEU A 23 -54.11 20.49 -28.22
CA LEU A 23 -53.54 21.79 -27.86
C LEU A 23 -53.87 22.20 -26.42
N ILE A 24 -55.10 21.91 -25.96
CA ILE A 24 -55.51 22.16 -24.58
C ILE A 24 -54.70 21.27 -23.63
N ILE A 25 -54.61 19.97 -23.91
CA ILE A 25 -53.80 19.04 -23.12
C ILE A 25 -52.34 19.49 -23.09
N PHE A 26 -51.78 19.90 -24.23
CA PHE A 26 -50.41 20.40 -24.33
C PHE A 26 -50.20 21.70 -23.53
N MET A 27 -51.15 22.64 -23.57
CA MET A 27 -51.13 23.83 -22.70
C MET A 27 -51.22 23.45 -21.22
N PHE A 28 -52.06 22.47 -20.86
CA PHE A 28 -52.14 21.97 -19.48
C PHE A 28 -50.82 21.34 -19.03
N PHE A 29 -50.12 20.62 -19.90
CA PHE A 29 -48.77 20.10 -19.61
C PHE A 29 -47.76 21.24 -19.39
N ILE A 30 -47.73 22.25 -20.26
CA ILE A 30 -46.83 23.40 -20.11
C ILE A 30 -47.11 24.17 -18.81
N VAL A 31 -48.38 24.47 -18.51
CA VAL A 31 -48.78 25.23 -17.31
C VAL A 31 -48.50 24.43 -16.03
N LYS A 32 -48.60 23.10 -16.09
CA LYS A 32 -48.32 22.24 -14.93
C LYS A 32 -46.83 22.10 -14.63
N GLU A 33 -45.98 22.00 -15.67
CA GLU A 33 -44.54 21.77 -15.51
C GLU A 33 -43.72 23.07 -15.36
N ALA A 34 -44.16 24.19 -15.97
CA ALA A 34 -43.42 25.46 -15.94
C ALA A 34 -43.05 25.98 -14.53
N PRO A 35 -43.90 25.88 -13.50
CA PRO A 35 -43.53 26.29 -12.14
C PRO A 35 -42.34 25.52 -11.58
N GLY A 36 -42.24 24.22 -11.87
CA GLY A 36 -41.13 23.37 -11.43
C GLY A 36 -39.80 23.80 -12.04
N TYR A 37 -39.78 24.09 -13.35
CA TYR A 37 -38.57 24.58 -14.01
C TYR A 37 -38.13 25.96 -13.51
N ILE A 38 -39.07 26.88 -13.23
CA ILE A 38 -38.73 28.20 -12.67
C ILE A 38 -38.06 28.05 -11.30
N GLU A 39 -38.64 27.22 -10.42
CA GLU A 39 -38.11 26.95 -9.09
C GLU A 39 -36.75 26.24 -9.16
N MET A 40 -36.60 25.28 -10.08
CA MET A 40 -35.32 24.62 -10.37
C MET A 40 -34.22 25.63 -10.72
N TYR A 41 -34.45 26.50 -11.71
CA TYR A 41 -33.45 27.49 -12.14
C TYR A 41 -33.11 28.49 -11.04
N LYS A 42 -34.10 28.94 -10.26
CA LYS A 42 -33.88 29.83 -9.12
C LYS A 42 -32.96 29.19 -8.08
N ASN A 43 -33.23 27.93 -7.72
CA ASN A 43 -32.42 27.22 -6.74
C ASN A 43 -31.02 26.88 -7.27
N ILE A 44 -30.85 26.59 -8.58
CA ILE A 44 -29.52 26.46 -9.20
C ILE A 44 -28.72 27.77 -9.08
N GLN A 45 -29.34 28.93 -9.31
CA GLN A 45 -28.65 30.22 -9.16
C GLN A 45 -28.28 30.50 -7.71
N SER A 46 -29.17 30.21 -6.76
CA SER A 46 -28.85 30.30 -5.33
C SER A 46 -27.65 29.41 -4.97
N ALA A 47 -27.61 28.18 -5.48
CA ALA A 47 -26.51 27.26 -5.24
C ALA A 47 -25.18 27.82 -5.75
N LYS A 48 -25.16 28.39 -6.96
CA LYS A 48 -23.98 29.04 -7.55
C LYS A 48 -23.49 30.23 -6.71
N VAL A 49 -24.41 31.05 -6.19
CA VAL A 49 -24.04 32.16 -5.29
C VAL A 49 -23.46 31.64 -3.97
N SER A 50 -24.03 30.58 -3.39
CA SER A 50 -23.48 29.93 -2.20
C SER A 50 -22.07 29.36 -2.45
N LEU A 51 -21.84 28.71 -3.60
CA LEU A 51 -20.50 28.22 -3.99
C LEU A 51 -19.47 29.36 -4.08
N LEU A 52 -19.84 30.49 -4.70
CA LEU A 52 -18.96 31.67 -4.78
C LEU A 52 -18.62 32.27 -3.40
N ASN A 53 -19.47 32.06 -2.40
CA ASN A 53 -19.27 32.50 -1.03
C ASN A 53 -18.68 31.40 -0.13
N ASP A 54 -18.24 30.28 -0.70
CA ASP A 54 -17.71 29.11 0.03
C ASP A 54 -18.71 28.50 1.06
N ASP A 55 -20.01 28.73 0.83
CA ASP A 55 -21.12 28.16 1.59
C ASP A 55 -21.58 26.83 0.95
N LEU A 56 -20.77 25.79 1.12
CA LEU A 56 -21.01 24.48 0.48
C LEU A 56 -22.31 23.81 0.98
N GLU A 57 -22.66 23.98 2.24
CA GLU A 57 -23.91 23.44 2.81
C GLU A 57 -25.14 24.16 2.24
N GLY A 58 -25.09 25.49 2.12
CA GLY A 58 -26.15 26.25 1.46
C GLY A 58 -26.27 25.94 -0.03
N ALA A 59 -25.15 25.66 -0.70
CA ALA A 59 -25.12 25.20 -2.08
C ALA A 59 -25.78 23.81 -2.23
N LEU A 60 -25.45 22.86 -1.35
CA LEU A 60 -26.02 21.52 -1.34
C LEU A 60 -27.54 21.57 -1.17
N VAL A 61 -28.03 22.28 -0.15
CA VAL A 61 -29.47 22.46 0.11
C VAL A 61 -30.18 23.07 -1.10
N SER A 62 -29.54 24.03 -1.77
CA SER A 62 -30.11 24.68 -2.95
C SER A 62 -30.18 23.72 -4.15
N TYR A 63 -29.14 22.92 -4.40
CA TYR A 63 -29.20 21.91 -5.47
C TYR A 63 -30.21 20.78 -5.18
N GLU A 64 -30.34 20.34 -3.92
CA GLU A 64 -31.36 19.35 -3.53
C GLU A 64 -32.78 19.88 -3.79
N LYS A 65 -33.05 21.15 -3.48
CA LYS A 65 -34.33 21.80 -3.82
C LYS A 65 -34.55 21.88 -5.33
N ALA A 66 -33.50 22.17 -6.10
CA ALA A 66 -33.59 22.18 -7.57
C ALA A 66 -33.93 20.79 -8.12
N TYR A 67 -33.30 19.73 -7.59
CA TYR A 67 -33.56 18.35 -7.97
C TYR A 67 -34.97 17.87 -7.59
N GLN A 68 -35.46 18.29 -6.43
CA GLN A 68 -36.83 18.03 -5.99
C GLN A 68 -37.87 18.71 -6.90
N ALA A 69 -37.57 19.91 -7.40
CA ALA A 69 -38.44 20.63 -8.33
C ALA A 69 -38.50 19.96 -9.70
N VAL A 70 -37.34 19.58 -10.27
CA VAL A 70 -37.24 18.80 -11.51
C VAL A 70 -36.06 17.84 -11.41
N LYS A 71 -36.35 16.54 -11.47
CA LYS A 71 -35.32 15.50 -11.42
C LYS A 71 -34.51 15.50 -12.72
N GLN A 72 -33.27 15.95 -12.65
CA GLN A 72 -32.33 15.96 -13.77
C GLN A 72 -30.99 15.39 -13.34
N LYS A 73 -30.41 14.54 -14.19
CA LYS A 73 -29.11 13.91 -13.95
C LYS A 73 -28.01 14.94 -13.68
N GLY A 74 -27.97 16.04 -14.43
CA GLY A 74 -26.95 17.08 -14.21
C GLY A 74 -27.06 17.79 -12.85
N ILE A 75 -28.25 17.82 -12.23
CA ILE A 75 -28.39 18.37 -10.87
C ILE A 75 -27.93 17.35 -9.84
N GLU A 76 -28.19 16.06 -10.06
CA GLU A 76 -27.67 14.97 -9.23
C GLU A 76 -26.14 14.94 -9.24
N GLU A 77 -25.53 15.10 -10.42
CA GLU A 77 -24.07 15.23 -10.57
C GLU A 77 -23.54 16.45 -9.78
N ASN A 78 -24.20 17.62 -9.85
CA ASN A 78 -23.83 18.78 -9.04
C ASN A 78 -23.96 18.52 -7.52
N ILE A 79 -24.98 17.78 -7.08
CA ILE A 79 -25.16 17.42 -5.67
C ILE A 79 -23.98 16.58 -5.18
N ASP A 80 -23.58 15.58 -5.98
CA ASP A 80 -22.48 14.70 -5.64
C ASP A 80 -21.14 15.45 -5.63
N GLU A 81 -20.91 16.36 -6.59
CA GLU A 81 -19.75 17.25 -6.60
C GLU A 81 -19.68 18.11 -5.33
N VAL A 82 -20.79 18.74 -4.92
CA VAL A 82 -20.80 19.57 -3.69
C VAL A 82 -20.54 18.72 -2.44
N LYS A 83 -21.06 17.49 -2.36
CA LYS A 83 -20.76 16.59 -1.23
C LYS A 83 -19.26 16.24 -1.16
N GLN A 84 -18.63 16.04 -2.31
CA GLN A 84 -17.18 15.81 -2.36
C GLN A 84 -16.41 17.05 -1.89
N LEU A 85 -16.81 18.25 -2.32
CA LEU A 85 -16.21 19.51 -1.85
C LEU A 85 -16.39 19.70 -0.33
N ILE A 86 -17.55 19.37 0.24
CA ILE A 86 -17.78 19.42 1.70
C ILE A 86 -16.80 18.50 2.43
N THR A 87 -16.62 17.29 1.92
CA THR A 87 -15.69 16.31 2.49
C THR A 87 -14.24 16.80 2.39
N SER A 88 -13.87 17.35 1.23
CA SER A 88 -12.55 17.95 0.99
C SER A 88 -12.26 19.11 1.95
N LYS A 89 -13.18 20.05 2.08
CA LYS A 89 -13.10 21.17 3.05
C LYS A 89 -12.95 20.66 4.48
N SER A 90 -13.72 19.64 4.86
CA SER A 90 -13.63 19.01 6.19
C SER A 90 -12.25 18.39 6.44
N ASN A 91 -11.70 17.68 5.44
CA ASN A 91 -10.36 17.12 5.50
C ASN A 91 -9.30 18.23 5.66
N TYR A 92 -9.34 19.28 4.84
CA TYR A 92 -8.42 20.40 4.97
C TYR A 92 -8.42 21.00 6.38
N LEU A 93 -9.59 21.32 6.94
CA LEU A 93 -9.72 21.91 8.28
C LEU A 93 -9.25 20.97 9.40
N LYS A 94 -9.43 19.65 9.24
CA LYS A 94 -8.91 18.66 10.18
C LYS A 94 -7.39 18.54 10.07
N GLY A 95 -6.84 18.60 8.86
CA GLY A 95 -5.40 18.68 8.58
C GLY A 95 -4.77 19.87 9.30
N GLU A 96 -5.32 21.06 9.10
CA GLU A 96 -4.88 22.30 9.78
C GLU A 96 -4.85 22.15 11.31
N ARG A 97 -5.93 21.63 11.89
CA ARG A 97 -6.02 21.42 13.33
C ARG A 97 -5.02 20.39 13.83
N ALA A 98 -4.85 19.28 13.10
CA ALA A 98 -3.89 18.24 13.46
C ALA A 98 -2.45 18.77 13.40
N ASN A 99 -2.11 19.54 12.36
CA ASN A 99 -0.81 20.18 12.17
C ASN A 99 -0.49 21.17 13.31
N GLN A 100 -1.46 22.02 13.68
CA GLN A 100 -1.35 22.94 14.83
C GLN A 100 -1.10 22.20 16.15
N ASN A 101 -1.71 21.03 16.31
CA ASN A 101 -1.52 20.17 17.48
C ASN A 101 -0.27 19.27 17.38
N LYS A 102 0.56 19.44 16.34
CA LYS A 102 1.75 18.63 16.04
C LYS A 102 1.46 17.13 15.89
N ASN A 103 0.22 16.76 15.57
CA ASN A 103 -0.15 15.40 15.20
C ASN A 103 0.04 15.23 13.69
N TYR A 104 1.30 15.02 13.30
CA TYR A 104 1.72 15.03 11.90
C TYR A 104 1.16 13.85 11.11
N ASP A 105 0.99 12.66 11.71
CA ASP A 105 0.35 11.52 11.04
C ASP A 105 -1.09 11.83 10.63
N SER A 106 -1.86 12.40 11.55
CA SER A 106 -3.25 12.78 11.26
C SER A 106 -3.31 13.94 10.26
N ALA A 107 -2.39 14.90 10.37
CA ALA A 107 -2.31 16.01 9.43
C ALA A 107 -2.05 15.50 7.99
N TYR A 108 -1.06 14.62 7.83
CA TYR A 108 -0.70 14.01 6.55
C TYR A 108 -1.90 13.28 5.95
N TYR A 109 -2.54 12.40 6.74
CA TYR A 109 -3.73 11.67 6.32
C TYR A 109 -4.82 12.61 5.80
N TYR A 110 -5.15 13.67 6.54
CA TYR A 110 -6.23 14.56 6.13
C TYR A 110 -5.87 15.41 4.91
N TYR A 111 -4.66 15.97 4.83
CA TYR A 111 -4.25 16.76 3.65
C TYR A 111 -4.21 15.92 2.37
N GLN A 112 -3.77 14.65 2.44
CA GLN A 112 -3.77 13.74 1.30
C GLN A 112 -5.18 13.46 0.74
N ASN A 113 -6.22 13.59 1.58
CA ASN A 113 -7.62 13.35 1.20
C ASN A 113 -8.36 14.64 0.77
N VAL A 114 -7.65 15.75 0.57
CA VAL A 114 -8.19 16.95 -0.11
C VAL A 114 -8.15 16.70 -1.62
N ILE A 115 -9.27 16.94 -2.31
CA ILE A 115 -9.41 16.53 -3.71
C ILE A 115 -9.02 17.66 -4.69
N PRO A 116 -8.52 17.35 -5.89
CA PRO A 116 -8.12 18.37 -6.87
C PRO A 116 -9.23 19.33 -7.32
N SER A 117 -10.50 18.92 -7.28
CA SER A 117 -11.63 19.78 -7.66
C SER A 117 -11.92 20.89 -6.63
N ASP A 118 -11.38 20.79 -5.42
CA ASP A 118 -11.37 21.86 -4.42
C ASP A 118 -10.11 22.71 -4.59
N GLU A 119 -9.99 23.37 -5.76
CA GLU A 119 -8.75 24.02 -6.23
C GLU A 119 -8.11 24.92 -5.16
N GLU A 120 -8.93 25.72 -4.45
CA GLU A 120 -8.46 26.68 -3.44
C GLU A 120 -7.72 26.00 -2.27
N ARG A 121 -8.23 24.85 -1.83
CA ARG A 121 -7.66 24.13 -0.67
C ARG A 121 -6.65 23.09 -1.10
N TYR A 122 -6.81 22.52 -2.28
CA TYR A 122 -5.94 21.47 -2.77
C TYR A 122 -4.49 21.94 -2.85
N GLU A 123 -4.22 23.07 -3.48
CA GLU A 123 -2.86 23.61 -3.61
C GLU A 123 -2.23 23.82 -2.23
N LYS A 124 -2.94 24.49 -1.31
CA LYS A 124 -2.49 24.72 0.07
C LYS A 124 -2.26 23.41 0.83
N ALA A 125 -3.15 22.44 0.66
CA ALA A 125 -3.02 21.13 1.28
C ALA A 125 -1.77 20.39 0.77
N GLN A 126 -1.47 20.45 -0.53
CA GLN A 126 -0.30 19.79 -1.10
C GLN A 126 1.01 20.45 -0.63
N ASP A 127 1.02 21.77 -0.45
CA ASP A 127 2.19 22.46 0.12
C ASP A 127 2.41 22.10 1.59
N GLU A 128 1.35 22.11 2.41
CA GLU A 128 1.43 21.67 3.81
C GLU A 128 1.77 20.18 3.94
N LEU A 129 1.27 19.33 3.03
CA LEU A 129 1.55 17.89 2.99
C LEU A 129 3.05 17.62 2.89
N LYS A 130 3.78 18.38 2.05
CA LYS A 130 5.24 18.26 1.92
C LYS A 130 5.96 18.65 3.21
N VAL A 131 5.53 19.72 3.86
CA VAL A 131 6.11 20.17 5.14
C VAL A 131 5.87 19.15 6.24
N VAL A 132 4.65 18.60 6.32
CA VAL A 132 4.30 17.55 7.29
C VAL A 132 5.08 16.26 7.00
N ALA A 133 5.20 15.87 5.74
CA ALA A 133 6.01 14.73 5.31
C ALA A 133 7.47 14.87 5.76
N GLN A 134 8.08 16.05 5.56
CA GLN A 134 9.45 16.33 6.00
C GLN A 134 9.62 16.06 7.50
N LYS A 135 8.69 16.58 8.32
CA LYS A 135 8.73 16.40 9.78
C LYS A 135 8.53 14.94 10.21
N LEU A 136 7.69 14.19 9.50
CA LEU A 136 7.49 12.77 9.77
C LEU A 136 8.76 11.97 9.45
N VAL A 137 9.41 12.25 8.32
CA VAL A 137 10.68 11.61 7.95
C VAL A 137 11.80 11.97 8.92
N GLU A 138 11.91 13.23 9.33
CA GLU A 138 12.87 13.67 10.36
C GLU A 138 12.65 12.92 11.69
N SER A 139 11.40 12.83 12.15
CA SER A 139 11.06 12.05 13.36
C SER A 139 11.40 10.57 13.21
N ILE A 140 11.20 9.99 12.01
CA ILE A 140 11.59 8.60 11.74
C ILE A 140 13.11 8.43 11.83
N TYR A 141 13.89 9.37 11.32
CA TYR A 141 15.35 9.30 11.42
C TYR A 141 15.84 9.35 12.87
N GLU A 142 15.23 10.19 13.72
CA GLU A 142 15.53 10.20 15.15
C GLU A 142 15.21 8.85 15.83
N GLU A 143 14.11 8.21 15.44
CA GLU A 143 13.77 6.87 15.94
C GLU A 143 14.74 5.79 15.44
N VAL A 144 15.22 5.90 14.19
CA VAL A 144 16.20 4.98 13.62
C VAL A 144 17.51 5.00 14.41
N ASP A 145 17.97 6.18 14.83
CA ASP A 145 19.18 6.31 15.64
C ASP A 145 19.03 5.60 17.02
N ASP A 146 17.89 5.72 17.70
CA ASP A 146 17.61 5.02 18.96
C ASP A 146 17.50 3.48 18.78
N LEU A 147 16.98 3.03 17.63
CA LEU A 147 16.89 1.61 17.30
C LEU A 147 18.25 1.00 16.95
N TYR A 148 19.15 1.80 16.36
CA TYR A 148 20.51 1.38 16.04
C TYR A 148 21.29 0.97 17.29
N ASP A 149 21.25 1.79 18.33
CA ASP A 149 21.89 1.50 19.62
C ASP A 149 21.36 0.21 20.27
N LYS A 150 20.10 -0.16 19.95
CA LYS A 150 19.43 -1.37 20.43
C LYS A 150 19.62 -2.58 19.51
N HIS A 151 20.35 -2.43 18.41
CA HIS A 151 20.60 -3.49 17.42
C HIS A 151 19.30 -4.03 16.79
N LEU A 152 18.25 -3.20 16.69
CA LEU A 152 16.94 -3.58 16.15
C LEU A 152 16.84 -3.31 14.64
N TYR A 153 17.81 -3.84 13.87
CA TYR A 153 18.00 -3.50 12.46
C TYR A 153 16.79 -3.78 11.55
N LEU A 154 16.01 -4.84 11.83
CA LEU A 154 14.77 -5.10 11.09
C LEU A 154 13.70 -4.03 11.31
N MET A 155 13.64 -3.45 12.51
CA MET A 155 12.72 -2.35 12.80
C MET A 155 13.17 -1.06 12.11
N ILE A 156 14.48 -0.83 12.03
CA ILE A 156 15.06 0.29 11.27
C ILE A 156 14.64 0.22 9.80
N MET A 157 14.78 -0.95 9.16
CA MET A 157 14.36 -1.15 7.77
C MET A 157 12.89 -0.77 7.55
N GLY A 158 11.98 -1.32 8.38
CA GLY A 158 10.55 -1.00 8.26
C GLY A 158 10.22 0.48 8.48
N LYS A 159 10.98 1.18 9.33
CA LYS A 159 10.85 2.62 9.57
C LYS A 159 11.31 3.43 8.36
N LEU A 160 12.44 3.08 7.75
CA LEU A 160 12.94 3.76 6.56
C LEU A 160 12.06 3.50 5.32
N GLU A 161 11.50 2.31 5.17
CA GLU A 161 10.49 2.01 4.14
C GLU A 161 9.23 2.87 4.32
N LEU A 162 8.79 3.08 5.56
CA LEU A 162 7.70 4.03 5.86
C LEU A 162 8.11 5.47 5.48
N ALA A 163 9.34 5.89 5.78
CA ALA A 163 9.84 7.21 5.39
C ALA A 163 9.80 7.41 3.86
N LEU A 164 10.23 6.42 3.08
CA LEU A 164 10.13 6.44 1.61
C LEU A 164 8.70 6.65 1.11
N SER A 165 7.71 6.08 1.81
CA SER A 165 6.30 6.19 1.42
C SER A 165 5.75 7.62 1.46
N TYR A 166 6.40 8.53 2.20
CA TYR A 166 6.04 9.95 2.23
C TYR A 166 6.58 10.75 1.04
N GLY A 167 7.49 10.18 0.24
CA GLY A 167 7.96 10.76 -1.02
C GLY A 167 8.88 11.99 -0.88
N VAL A 168 9.41 12.24 0.32
CA VAL A 168 10.40 13.30 0.62
C VAL A 168 11.73 12.67 1.05
N ASN A 169 12.84 13.37 0.84
CA ASN A 169 14.20 12.89 1.12
C ASN A 169 14.46 11.47 0.57
N VAL A 170 13.95 11.18 -0.63
CA VAL A 170 13.96 9.81 -1.20
C VAL A 170 15.39 9.28 -1.36
N GLU A 171 16.28 10.09 -1.93
CA GLU A 171 17.70 9.70 -2.14
C GLU A 171 18.40 9.41 -0.81
N GLU A 172 18.31 10.32 0.16
CA GLU A 172 18.89 10.14 1.51
C GLU A 172 18.31 8.91 2.23
N THR A 173 16.99 8.70 2.14
CA THR A 173 16.34 7.55 2.77
C THR A 173 16.80 6.24 2.12
N GLN A 174 16.96 6.24 0.79
CA GLN A 174 17.45 5.07 0.06
C GLN A 174 18.90 4.76 0.42
N GLU A 175 19.77 5.77 0.52
CA GLU A 175 21.16 5.58 0.97
C GLU A 175 21.23 4.96 2.38
N LYS A 176 20.36 5.39 3.30
CA LYS A 176 20.24 4.78 4.63
C LYS A 176 19.76 3.32 4.56
N ILE A 177 18.77 3.02 3.70
CA ILE A 177 18.29 1.65 3.50
C ILE A 177 19.41 0.77 2.97
N ASP A 178 20.13 1.21 1.95
CA ASP A 178 21.24 0.45 1.35
C ASP A 178 22.33 0.16 2.40
N TYR A 179 22.64 1.14 3.25
CA TYR A 179 23.53 0.94 4.39
C TYR A 179 23.03 -0.15 5.35
N TYR A 180 21.77 -0.08 5.79
CA TYR A 180 21.23 -1.06 6.74
C TYR A 180 20.99 -2.44 6.14
N GLN A 181 20.74 -2.54 4.84
CA GLN A 181 20.76 -3.81 4.12
C GLN A 181 22.13 -4.48 4.23
N ASN A 182 23.22 -3.74 4.01
CA ASN A 182 24.56 -4.29 4.18
C ASN A 182 24.84 -4.69 5.64
N VAL A 183 24.40 -3.91 6.62
CA VAL A 183 24.53 -4.27 8.05
C VAL A 183 23.79 -5.58 8.37
N LEU A 184 22.58 -5.77 7.85
CA LEU A 184 21.82 -7.01 8.03
C LEU A 184 22.48 -8.20 7.33
N PHE A 185 22.99 -8.01 6.12
CA PHE A 185 23.77 -9.01 5.39
C PHE A 185 24.96 -9.49 6.23
N GLU A 186 25.81 -8.56 6.70
CA GLU A 186 26.98 -8.88 7.53
C GLU A 186 26.60 -9.58 8.84
N TYR A 187 25.55 -9.10 9.51
CA TYR A 187 25.04 -9.71 10.74
C TYR A 187 24.65 -11.17 10.56
N TYR A 188 23.91 -11.50 9.49
CA TYR A 188 23.49 -12.87 9.24
C TYR A 188 24.64 -13.77 8.77
N VAL A 189 25.62 -13.23 8.03
CA VAL A 189 26.87 -13.93 7.70
C VAL A 189 27.64 -14.31 8.96
N ASP A 190 27.87 -13.36 9.85
CA ASP A 190 28.60 -13.59 11.10
C ASP A 190 27.85 -14.55 12.03
N ARG A 191 26.52 -14.43 12.06
CA ARG A 191 25.66 -15.36 12.79
C ARG A 191 25.77 -16.78 12.23
N ALA A 192 25.75 -16.96 10.92
CA ALA A 192 25.91 -18.28 10.29
C ALA A 192 27.25 -18.91 10.67
N LYS A 193 28.36 -18.14 10.61
CA LYS A 193 29.70 -18.59 11.05
C LYS A 193 29.75 -18.94 12.53
N THR A 194 29.10 -18.14 13.37
CA THR A 194 29.03 -18.36 14.82
C THR A 194 28.22 -19.60 15.17
N GLU A 195 27.06 -19.77 14.54
CA GLU A 195 26.21 -20.94 14.72
C GLU A 195 26.91 -22.21 14.24
N ALA A 196 27.68 -22.12 13.15
CA ALA A 196 28.51 -23.22 12.67
C ALA A 196 29.53 -23.67 13.70
N SER A 197 30.37 -22.76 14.19
CA SER A 197 31.40 -23.09 15.17
C SER A 197 30.84 -23.47 16.56
N THR A 198 29.74 -22.86 17.00
CA THR A 198 29.19 -23.07 18.34
C THR A 198 28.40 -24.37 18.45
N TYR A 199 27.61 -24.67 17.41
CA TYR A 199 26.67 -25.78 17.45
C TYR A 199 27.13 -26.99 16.64
N PHE A 200 28.35 -27.00 16.08
CA PHE A 200 28.79 -28.06 15.17
C PHE A 200 28.40 -29.46 15.65
N ASN A 201 28.72 -29.85 16.89
CA ASN A 201 28.36 -31.15 17.49
C ASN A 201 26.89 -31.33 17.92
N HIS A 202 25.98 -30.47 17.49
CA HIS A 202 24.57 -30.51 17.82
C HIS A 202 23.72 -30.74 16.57
N LYS A 203 22.73 -31.63 16.66
CA LYS A 203 21.82 -31.99 15.54
C LYS A 203 21.10 -30.82 14.86
N LEU A 204 21.03 -29.65 15.52
CA LEU A 204 20.38 -28.45 14.98
C LEU A 204 21.34 -27.55 14.19
N PHE A 205 22.66 -27.78 14.25
CA PHE A 205 23.66 -26.94 13.59
C PHE A 205 23.27 -26.62 12.15
N TYR A 206 23.09 -27.65 11.34
CA TYR A 206 22.90 -27.48 9.90
C TYR A 206 21.65 -26.65 9.59
N SER A 207 20.56 -26.89 10.33
CA SER A 207 19.33 -26.11 10.18
C SER A 207 19.49 -24.64 10.61
N LEU A 208 20.23 -24.36 11.69
CA LEU A 208 20.47 -22.98 12.14
C LEU A 208 21.36 -22.23 11.15
N PHE A 209 22.47 -22.85 10.76
CA PHE A 209 23.42 -22.34 9.79
C PHE A 209 22.73 -22.00 8.45
N LEU A 210 21.97 -22.94 7.89
CA LEU A 210 21.25 -22.72 6.64
C LEU A 210 20.22 -21.59 6.77
N ASN A 211 19.46 -21.53 7.86
CA ASN A 211 18.50 -20.45 8.07
C ASN A 211 19.21 -19.08 8.11
N SER A 212 20.34 -18.97 8.81
CA SER A 212 21.11 -17.71 8.86
C SER A 212 21.67 -17.33 7.48
N LEU A 213 22.16 -18.30 6.69
CA LEU A 213 22.57 -18.04 5.31
C LEU A 213 21.39 -17.61 4.43
N GLU A 214 20.23 -18.26 4.54
CA GLU A 214 19.02 -17.89 3.79
C GLU A 214 18.55 -16.47 4.13
N GLU A 215 18.65 -16.07 5.40
CA GLU A 215 18.40 -14.68 5.79
C GLU A 215 19.44 -13.73 5.19
N ALA A 216 20.74 -14.07 5.19
CA ALA A 216 21.77 -13.25 4.55
C ALA A 216 21.51 -13.05 3.05
N VAL A 217 21.07 -14.10 2.34
CA VAL A 217 20.72 -14.00 0.91
C VAL A 217 19.66 -12.94 0.65
N LYS A 218 18.66 -12.77 1.54
CA LYS A 218 17.60 -11.75 1.37
C LYS A 218 18.14 -10.32 1.38
N TYR A 219 19.31 -10.10 1.97
CA TYR A 219 19.95 -8.79 2.11
C TYR A 219 21.18 -8.62 1.20
N ALA A 220 21.53 -9.63 0.41
CA ALA A 220 22.58 -9.51 -0.59
C ALA A 220 22.11 -8.57 -1.72
N THR A 221 22.91 -7.54 -2.00
CA THR A 221 22.60 -6.51 -3.01
C THR A 221 23.46 -6.64 -4.26
N THR A 222 24.48 -7.50 -4.24
CA THR A 222 25.41 -7.71 -5.34
C THR A 222 25.63 -9.20 -5.64
N ASP A 223 25.92 -9.52 -6.90
CA ASP A 223 26.27 -10.89 -7.30
C ASP A 223 27.51 -11.42 -6.55
N ALA A 224 28.43 -10.52 -6.19
CA ALA A 224 29.62 -10.86 -5.41
C ALA A 224 29.27 -11.36 -4.00
N GLN A 225 28.30 -10.72 -3.33
CA GLN A 225 27.81 -11.17 -2.03
C GLN A 225 27.10 -12.52 -2.12
N VAL A 226 26.32 -12.75 -3.18
CA VAL A 226 25.66 -14.05 -3.40
C VAL A 226 26.70 -15.16 -3.61
N GLU A 227 27.74 -14.89 -4.39
CA GLU A 227 28.85 -15.81 -4.59
C GLU A 227 29.62 -16.09 -3.29
N GLU A 228 29.88 -15.05 -2.48
CA GLU A 228 30.51 -15.20 -1.16
C GLU A 228 29.70 -16.13 -0.26
N LEU A 229 28.37 -15.99 -0.21
CA LEU A 229 27.50 -16.88 0.56
C LEU A 229 27.54 -18.33 0.06
N SER A 230 27.60 -18.53 -1.26
CA SER A 230 27.73 -19.87 -1.84
C SER A 230 29.05 -20.53 -1.43
N GLN A 231 30.16 -19.80 -1.53
CA GLN A 231 31.48 -20.29 -1.13
C GLN A 231 31.55 -20.55 0.38
N LEU A 232 30.97 -19.67 1.20
CA LEU A 232 30.89 -19.86 2.64
C LEU A 232 30.13 -21.14 3.00
N ARG A 233 29.02 -21.41 2.30
CA ARG A 233 28.24 -22.64 2.47
C ARG A 233 29.06 -23.88 2.15
N GLU A 234 29.70 -23.91 0.97
CA GLU A 234 30.51 -25.05 0.54
C GLU A 234 31.66 -25.32 1.51
N ASN A 235 32.39 -24.27 1.92
CA ASN A 235 33.52 -24.38 2.84
C ASN A 235 33.08 -24.93 4.21
N ILE A 236 32.05 -24.36 4.83
CA ILE A 236 31.59 -24.80 6.16
C ILE A 236 31.06 -26.24 6.10
N ILE A 237 30.35 -26.62 5.03
CA ILE A 237 29.88 -28.00 4.85
C ILE A 237 31.06 -28.96 4.77
N ALA A 238 32.04 -28.67 3.91
CA ALA A 238 33.22 -29.52 3.73
C ALA A 238 34.03 -29.67 5.03
N GLU A 239 34.29 -28.56 5.73
CA GLU A 239 34.99 -28.57 7.02
C GLU A 239 34.24 -29.42 8.07
N THR A 240 32.91 -29.26 8.16
CA THR A 240 32.09 -29.98 9.14
C THR A 240 32.03 -31.47 8.85
N VAL A 241 31.88 -31.86 7.57
CA VAL A 241 31.89 -33.27 7.16
C VAL A 241 33.22 -33.93 7.50
N ASN A 242 34.34 -33.25 7.21
CA ASN A 242 35.66 -33.77 7.54
C ASN A 242 35.84 -33.93 9.06
N GLU A 243 35.41 -32.96 9.86
CA GLU A 243 35.53 -33.03 11.32
C GLU A 243 34.73 -34.20 11.91
N TYR A 244 33.50 -34.42 11.45
CA TYR A 244 32.72 -35.60 11.86
C TYR A 244 33.36 -36.91 11.42
N TYR A 245 33.95 -36.94 10.22
CA TYR A 245 34.62 -38.12 9.72
C TYR A 245 35.86 -38.47 10.55
N GLU A 246 36.64 -37.47 10.96
CA GLU A 246 37.76 -37.65 11.89
C GLU A 246 37.29 -38.20 13.25
N LEU A 247 36.21 -37.65 13.81
CA LEU A 247 35.62 -38.13 15.06
C LEU A 247 35.09 -39.57 14.94
N ALA A 248 34.47 -39.92 13.81
CA ALA A 248 34.02 -41.27 13.52
C ALA A 248 35.20 -42.25 13.45
N ASN A 249 36.30 -41.88 12.80
CA ASN A 249 37.50 -42.70 12.74
C ASN A 249 38.14 -42.92 14.11
N ILE A 250 38.14 -41.91 14.98
CA ILE A 250 38.56 -42.07 16.38
C ILE A 250 37.65 -43.07 17.11
N ALA A 251 36.33 -42.96 16.93
CA ALA A 251 35.36 -43.87 17.53
C ALA A 251 35.49 -45.32 17.03
N VAL A 252 35.81 -45.52 15.73
CA VAL A 252 36.13 -46.85 15.17
C VAL A 252 37.34 -47.46 15.88
N ASN A 253 38.43 -46.71 16.03
CA ASN A 253 39.64 -47.19 16.71
C ASN A 253 39.40 -47.53 18.19
N ASP A 254 38.47 -46.83 18.84
CA ASP A 254 38.04 -47.07 20.22
C ASP A 254 36.99 -48.21 20.35
N GLY A 255 36.49 -48.76 19.24
CA GLY A 255 35.43 -49.78 19.22
C GLY A 255 34.03 -49.27 19.58
N LYS A 256 33.78 -47.96 19.48
CA LYS A 256 32.53 -47.29 19.85
C LYS A 256 31.56 -47.14 18.66
N MET A 257 31.07 -48.27 18.13
CA MET A 257 30.26 -48.28 16.89
C MET A 257 28.95 -47.49 16.96
N GLU A 258 28.34 -47.33 18.14
CA GLU A 258 27.16 -46.46 18.29
C GLU A 258 27.49 -44.98 18.05
N GLU A 259 28.69 -44.52 18.43
CA GLU A 259 29.15 -43.16 18.13
C GLU A 259 29.44 -42.98 16.64
N VAL A 260 30.01 -44.00 15.99
CA VAL A 260 30.22 -44.02 14.52
C VAL A 260 28.90 -43.85 13.78
N LYS A 261 27.85 -44.54 14.23
CA LYS A 261 26.50 -44.41 13.66
C LYS A 261 25.95 -42.98 13.81
N ILE A 262 26.16 -42.34 14.95
CA ILE A 262 25.73 -40.95 15.18
C ILE A 262 26.43 -40.01 14.20
N TYR A 263 27.75 -40.11 14.03
CA TYR A 263 28.48 -39.26 13.10
C TYR A 263 28.12 -39.52 11.63
N TYR A 264 27.86 -40.78 11.24
CA TYR A 264 27.31 -41.10 9.92
C TYR A 264 25.94 -40.43 9.69
N GLU A 265 25.05 -40.48 10.67
CA GLU A 265 23.73 -39.81 10.59
C GLU A 265 23.88 -38.29 10.47
N MET A 266 24.85 -37.69 11.17
CA MET A 266 25.15 -36.26 11.09
C MET A 266 25.69 -35.85 9.71
N ILE A 267 26.67 -36.58 9.18
CA ILE A 267 27.21 -36.32 7.83
C ILE A 267 26.11 -36.49 6.78
N SER A 268 25.34 -37.58 6.85
CA SER A 268 24.27 -37.87 5.89
C SER A 268 23.15 -36.83 5.90
N ALA A 269 22.90 -36.19 7.04
CA ALA A 269 21.93 -35.10 7.14
C ALA A 269 22.41 -33.80 6.46
N ILE A 270 23.73 -33.62 6.31
CA ILE A 270 24.35 -32.46 5.67
C ILE A 270 24.57 -32.73 4.18
N ASP A 271 25.26 -33.83 3.87
CA ASP A 271 25.58 -34.29 2.53
C ASP A 271 25.66 -35.82 2.46
N VAL A 272 24.53 -36.43 2.09
CA VAL A 272 24.41 -37.89 1.90
C VAL A 272 25.26 -38.43 0.74
N THR A 273 25.73 -37.56 -0.16
CA THR A 273 26.53 -37.97 -1.33
C THR A 273 28.03 -37.87 -1.11
N SER A 274 28.46 -37.44 0.07
CA SER A 274 29.87 -37.33 0.43
C SER A 274 30.59 -38.68 0.40
N GLU A 275 31.88 -38.66 0.07
CA GLU A 275 32.74 -39.85 0.09
C GLU A 275 32.86 -40.39 1.53
N GLU A 276 32.89 -39.49 2.51
CA GLU A 276 32.93 -39.77 3.94
C GLU A 276 31.68 -40.53 4.42
N ALA A 277 30.47 -40.09 4.02
CA ALA A 277 29.25 -40.81 4.32
C ALA A 277 29.26 -42.22 3.75
N SER A 278 29.70 -42.36 2.49
CA SER A 278 29.81 -43.64 1.81
C SER A 278 30.80 -44.58 2.53
N ALA A 279 31.96 -44.07 2.93
CA ALA A 279 32.98 -44.83 3.65
C ALA A 279 32.49 -45.31 5.03
N LEU A 280 31.77 -44.46 5.79
CA LEU A 280 31.20 -44.87 7.08
C LEU A 280 30.05 -45.87 6.91
N ALA A 281 29.25 -45.77 5.85
CA ALA A 281 28.17 -46.70 5.57
C ALA A 281 28.68 -48.14 5.32
N GLU A 282 29.89 -48.32 4.78
CA GLU A 282 30.49 -49.65 4.60
C GLU A 282 30.95 -50.30 5.91
N LEU A 283 31.13 -49.50 6.97
CA LEU A 283 31.59 -49.96 8.29
C LEU A 283 30.45 -50.34 9.24
N LEU A 284 29.22 -49.90 8.95
CA LEU A 284 28.01 -50.06 9.77
C LEU A 284 27.11 -51.19 9.26
#